data_AF-A0A060WRE4-F1
#
_entry.id   AF-A0A060WRE4-F1
#
_cell.length_a   1.000
_cell.length_b   1.000
_cell.length_c   1.000
_cell.angle_alpha   90.00
_cell.angle_beta   90.00
_cell.angle_gamma   90.00
#
_symmetry.space_group_name_H-M   'P 1'
#
loop_
_entity.id
_entity.type
_entity.pdbx_description
1 polymer ?
#
loop_
_entity_poly.entity_id
_entity_poly.type
_entity_poly.pdbx_seq_one_letter_code
_entity_poly.pdbx_strand_id
1 'polypeptide(L)'
;MELSVLVGDLKLVINEPSRLPLFDTIRPLIPLKHQVEYDLHTPKRSRKLREVRLDRTHPEGLGLSVRGGLEFGCGLFISQIVKDGQAGNSGLQMGDEIVRINGYSISSCIHEEVINLIKTKKTVSLKVRRKFTHPIQGISQ
;
A
#
# COMPACT_ATOMS: atom_id res chain seq x y z
N MET A 1 -1.64 -30.68 12.10
CA MET A 1 -0.83 -29.53 11.68
C MET A 1 -1.51 -28.29 12.23
N GLU A 2 -0.83 -27.56 13.10
CA GLU A 2 -1.33 -26.30 13.67
C GLU A 2 -1.47 -25.26 12.54
N LEU A 3 -2.58 -24.51 12.52
CA LEU A 3 -2.84 -23.52 11.47
C LEU A 3 -1.79 -22.40 11.46
N SER A 4 -1.26 -22.06 12.64
CA SER A 4 -0.17 -21.10 12.82
C SER A 4 1.10 -21.50 12.07
N VAL A 5 1.45 -22.79 12.05
CA VAL A 5 2.60 -23.33 11.29
C VAL A 5 2.35 -23.20 9.79
N LEU A 6 1.16 -23.61 9.32
CA LEU A 6 0.77 -23.46 7.91
C LEU A 6 0.84 -22.00 7.45
N VAL A 7 0.29 -21.07 8.22
CA VAL A 7 0.32 -19.64 7.85
C VAL A 7 1.75 -19.10 7.91
N GLY A 8 2.58 -19.58 8.83
CA GLY A 8 4.01 -19.29 8.87
C GLY A 8 4.72 -19.70 7.58
N ASP A 9 4.55 -20.96 7.16
CA ASP A 9 5.14 -21.49 5.93
C ASP A 9 4.64 -20.76 4.68
N LEU A 10 3.33 -20.45 4.64
CA LEU A 10 2.75 -19.66 3.56
C LEU A 10 3.35 -18.25 3.48
N LYS A 11 3.69 -17.62 4.61
CA LYS A 11 4.34 -16.30 4.60
C LYS A 11 5.78 -16.34 4.07
N LEU A 12 6.46 -17.49 4.16
CA LEU A 12 7.79 -17.65 3.54
C LEU A 12 7.70 -17.64 2.01
N VAL A 13 6.63 -18.20 1.45
CA VAL A 13 6.44 -18.31 -0.01
C VAL A 13 5.64 -17.14 -0.59
N ILE A 14 4.69 -16.60 0.18
CA ILE A 14 3.85 -15.44 -0.14
C ILE A 14 4.45 -14.19 0.53
N ASN A 15 5.66 -13.87 0.08
CA ASN A 15 6.48 -12.77 0.61
C ASN A 15 6.57 -11.56 -0.35
N GLU A 16 5.82 -11.56 -1.45
CA GLU A 16 5.81 -10.47 -2.43
C GLU A 16 4.39 -9.93 -2.67
N PRO A 17 4.22 -8.62 -2.96
CA PRO A 17 2.90 -8.03 -3.19
C PRO A 17 2.07 -8.70 -4.29
N SER A 18 2.73 -9.23 -5.31
CA SER A 18 2.11 -9.96 -6.43
C SER A 18 1.53 -11.31 -6.02
N ARG A 19 2.08 -11.94 -4.97
CA ARG A 19 1.68 -13.28 -4.49
C ARG A 19 0.57 -13.22 -3.45
N LEU A 20 0.37 -12.08 -2.82
CA LEU A 20 -0.66 -11.88 -1.80
C LEU A 20 -2.09 -12.30 -2.16
N PRO A 21 -2.56 -12.23 -3.43
CA PRO A 21 -3.85 -12.82 -3.82
C PRO A 21 -3.97 -14.31 -3.49
N LEU A 22 -2.86 -15.03 -3.32
CA LEU A 22 -2.86 -16.46 -2.99
C LEU A 22 -3.48 -16.75 -1.62
N PHE A 23 -3.43 -15.83 -0.65
CA PHE A 23 -4.15 -16.01 0.61
C PHE A 23 -5.68 -16.09 0.39
N ASP A 24 -6.22 -15.28 -0.53
CA ASP A 24 -7.62 -15.33 -0.91
C ASP A 24 -7.97 -16.65 -1.63
N THR A 25 -7.06 -17.16 -2.46
CA THR A 25 -7.21 -18.43 -3.19
C THR A 25 -7.12 -19.66 -2.28
N ILE A 26 -6.30 -19.61 -1.23
CA ILE A 26 -6.11 -20.72 -0.27
C ILE A 26 -7.25 -20.78 0.74
N ARG A 27 -7.86 -19.64 1.09
CA ARG A 27 -8.94 -19.56 2.10
C ARG A 27 -10.05 -20.61 1.94
N PRO A 28 -10.60 -20.89 0.74
CA PRO A 28 -11.64 -21.91 0.55
C PRO A 28 -11.17 -23.34 0.85
N LEU A 29 -9.86 -23.60 0.81
CA LEU A 29 -9.26 -24.90 1.13
C LEU A 29 -9.08 -25.09 2.65
N ILE A 30 -9.19 -24.02 3.44
CA ILE A 30 -9.10 -24.07 4.89
C ILE A 30 -10.45 -24.55 5.47
N PRO A 31 -10.46 -25.59 6.33
CA PRO A 31 -11.68 -26.04 7.00
C PRO A 31 -12.43 -24.89 7.67
N LEU A 32 -13.76 -24.85 7.54
CA LEU A 32 -14.60 -23.74 8.01
C LEU A 32 -14.32 -23.32 9.47
N LYS A 33 -14.10 -24.30 10.36
CA LYS A 33 -13.77 -24.06 11.78
C LYS A 33 -12.48 -23.26 12.01
N HIS A 34 -11.55 -23.25 11.05
CA HIS A 34 -10.27 -22.55 11.13
C HIS A 34 -10.23 -21.27 10.29
N GLN A 35 -11.28 -20.94 9.53
CA GLN A 35 -11.26 -19.78 8.62
C GLN A 35 -11.16 -18.44 9.35
N VAL A 36 -11.71 -18.33 10.57
CA VAL A 36 -11.61 -17.11 11.38
C VAL A 36 -10.18 -16.91 11.88
N GLU A 37 -9.56 -17.98 12.36
CA GLU A 37 -8.17 -17.98 12.82
C GLU A 37 -7.20 -17.70 11.65
N TYR A 38 -7.45 -18.29 10.48
CA TYR A 38 -6.67 -18.01 9.26
C TYR A 38 -6.72 -16.53 8.88
N ASP A 39 -7.91 -15.94 8.91
CA ASP A 39 -8.13 -14.52 8.60
C ASP A 39 -7.44 -13.58 9.59
N LEU A 40 -7.27 -13.99 10.84
CA LEU A 40 -6.56 -13.21 11.85
C LEU A 40 -5.04 -13.19 11.57
N HIS A 41 -4.51 -14.29 11.03
CA HIS A 41 -3.08 -14.45 10.80
C HIS A 41 -2.62 -14.08 9.37
N THR A 42 -3.55 -13.85 8.44
CA THR A 42 -3.26 -13.49 7.05
C THR A 42 -3.52 -12.01 6.75
N PRO A 43 -2.74 -11.40 5.84
CA PRO A 43 -2.95 -10.02 5.45
C PRO A 43 -4.26 -9.88 4.66
N LYS A 44 -5.21 -9.09 5.18
CA LYS A 44 -6.46 -8.82 4.48
C LYS A 44 -6.29 -7.72 3.44
N ARG A 45 -6.89 -7.94 2.26
CA ARG A 45 -6.91 -6.92 1.22
C ARG A 45 -7.91 -5.81 1.61
N SER A 46 -7.42 -4.63 1.97
CA SER A 46 -8.31 -3.51 2.25
C SER A 46 -8.74 -2.83 0.95
N ARG A 47 -10.06 -2.71 0.77
CA ARG A 47 -10.63 -1.83 -0.27
C ARG A 47 -10.86 -0.41 0.24
N LYS A 48 -10.61 -0.14 1.52
CA LYS A 48 -10.85 1.16 2.13
C LYS A 48 -9.83 2.17 1.60
N LEU A 49 -10.33 3.21 0.97
CA LEU A 49 -9.54 4.36 0.57
C LEU A 49 -9.36 5.30 1.77
N ARG A 50 -8.16 5.85 1.91
CA ARG A 50 -7.85 6.87 2.92
C ARG A 50 -7.42 8.13 2.21
N GLU A 51 -7.90 9.28 2.66
CA GLU A 51 -7.45 10.58 2.17
C GLU A 51 -6.50 11.20 3.18
N VAL A 52 -5.39 11.74 2.68
CA VAL A 52 -4.38 12.45 3.45
C VAL A 52 -4.10 13.76 2.75
N ARG A 53 -3.93 14.84 3.51
CA ARG A 53 -3.54 16.15 2.98
C ARG A 53 -2.17 16.51 3.50
N LEU A 54 -1.28 16.93 2.61
CA LEU A 54 0.08 17.31 2.94
C LEU A 54 0.39 18.72 2.42
N ASP A 55 1.08 19.52 3.21
CA ASP A 55 1.60 20.82 2.88
C ASP A 55 2.99 20.72 2.24
N ARG A 56 3.10 21.19 1.00
CA ARG A 56 4.35 21.24 0.26
C ARG A 56 5.25 22.41 0.63
N THR A 57 4.73 23.38 1.37
CA THR A 57 5.50 24.52 1.88
C THR A 57 6.19 24.22 3.22
N HIS A 58 5.93 23.03 3.79
CA HIS A 58 6.62 22.57 4.99
C HIS A 58 8.14 22.49 4.75
N PRO A 59 9.00 22.96 5.68
CA PRO A 59 10.46 23.02 5.49
C PRO A 59 11.10 21.68 5.14
N GLU A 60 10.59 20.59 5.71
CA GLU A 60 11.07 19.21 5.46
C GLU A 60 10.41 18.55 4.23
N GLY A 61 9.60 19.31 3.49
CA GLY A 61 8.81 18.81 2.37
C GLY A 61 7.72 17.82 2.79
N LEU A 62 7.38 16.92 1.87
CA LEU A 62 6.31 15.94 2.06
C LEU A 62 6.74 14.71 2.88
N GLY A 63 8.03 14.37 2.90
CA GLY A 63 8.55 13.19 3.59
C GLY A 63 8.14 11.85 2.95
N LEU A 64 7.93 11.80 1.62
CA LEU A 64 7.59 10.58 0.89
C LEU A 64 8.24 10.56 -0.51
N SER A 65 8.51 9.36 -1.00
CA SER A 65 8.93 9.09 -2.39
C SER A 65 7.90 8.20 -3.07
N VAL A 66 7.73 8.36 -4.39
CA VAL A 66 6.82 7.56 -5.20
C VAL A 66 7.55 6.86 -6.35
N ARG A 67 7.01 5.72 -6.79
CA ARG A 67 7.46 4.96 -7.97
C ARG A 67 6.27 4.42 -8.76
N GLY A 68 6.51 4.03 -10.00
CA GLY A 68 5.48 3.53 -10.92
C GLY A 68 4.87 4.64 -11.76
N GLY A 69 3.80 4.34 -12.47
CA GLY A 69 3.27 5.17 -13.55
C GLY A 69 2.83 4.29 -14.72
N LEU A 70 1.93 4.83 -15.55
CA LEU A 70 1.34 4.10 -16.67
C LEU A 70 2.40 3.53 -17.62
N GLU A 71 3.49 4.27 -17.88
CA GLU A 71 4.59 3.86 -18.76
C GLU A 71 5.32 2.61 -18.27
N PHE A 72 5.19 2.29 -16.98
CA PHE A 72 5.75 1.08 -16.37
C PHE A 72 4.71 -0.05 -16.23
N GLY A 73 3.51 0.12 -16.77
CA GLY A 73 2.43 -0.88 -16.69
C GLY A 73 1.91 -1.12 -15.27
N CYS A 74 2.12 -0.17 -14.34
CA CYS A 74 1.73 -0.32 -12.95
C CYS A 74 1.14 0.98 -12.38
N GLY A 75 0.40 0.86 -11.26
CA GLY A 75 -0.07 2.03 -10.51
C GLY A 75 1.07 2.82 -9.87
N LEU A 76 0.73 3.90 -9.16
CA LEU A 76 1.70 4.69 -8.41
C LEU A 76 1.74 4.25 -6.94
N PHE A 77 2.94 3.98 -6.43
CA PHE A 77 3.14 3.46 -5.08
C PHE A 77 4.12 4.32 -4.30
N ILE A 78 3.90 4.44 -2.99
CA ILE A 78 4.86 5.02 -2.08
C ILE A 78 6.04 4.05 -1.93
N SER A 79 7.23 4.49 -2.35
CA SER A 79 8.47 3.71 -2.27
C SER A 79 9.23 3.93 -0.97
N GLN A 80 9.14 5.12 -0.40
CA GLN A 80 9.81 5.47 0.86
C GLN A 80 8.95 6.46 1.66
N ILE A 81 9.06 6.38 2.98
CA ILE A 81 8.48 7.33 3.93
C ILE A 81 9.58 7.76 4.90
N VAL A 82 9.71 9.07 5.09
CA VAL A 82 10.55 9.64 6.15
C VAL A 82 9.82 9.45 7.47
N LYS A 83 10.43 8.68 8.37
CA LYS A 83 9.92 8.49 9.74
C LYS A 83 9.86 9.84 10.43
N ASP A 84 8.77 10.09 11.17
CA ASP A 84 8.48 11.35 11.89
C ASP A 84 8.33 12.59 10.99
N GLY A 85 8.47 12.44 9.67
CA GLY A 85 8.12 13.45 8.67
C GLY A 85 6.62 13.53 8.41
N GLN A 86 6.21 14.52 7.61
CA GLN A 86 4.79 14.83 7.40
C GLN A 86 3.95 13.64 6.91
N ALA A 87 4.42 12.92 5.90
CA ALA A 87 3.77 11.72 5.40
C ALA A 87 3.74 10.59 6.45
N GLY A 88 4.82 10.38 7.19
CA GLY A 88 4.88 9.40 8.28
C GLY A 88 3.84 9.68 9.36
N ASN A 89 3.75 10.93 9.81
CA ASN A 89 2.80 11.37 10.85
C ASN A 89 1.34 11.30 10.38
N SER A 90 1.09 11.39 9.08
CA SER A 90 -0.24 11.17 8.50
C SER A 90 -0.66 9.69 8.41
N GLY A 91 0.23 8.78 8.80
CA GLY A 91 0.04 7.34 8.78
C GLY A 91 0.17 6.71 7.39
N LEU A 92 0.71 7.43 6.40
CA LEU A 92 1.10 6.83 5.12
C LEU A 92 2.20 5.80 5.35
N GLN A 93 2.19 4.74 4.55
CA GLN A 93 3.17 3.65 4.65
C GLN A 93 3.75 3.34 3.27
N MET A 94 4.98 2.82 3.28
CA MET A 94 5.57 2.22 2.09
C MET A 94 4.63 1.13 1.54
N GLY A 95 4.46 1.11 0.22
CA GLY A 95 3.56 0.19 -0.47
C GLY A 95 2.10 0.65 -0.57
N ASP A 96 1.70 1.73 0.10
CA ASP A 96 0.40 2.35 -0.16
C ASP A 96 0.33 2.79 -1.64
N GLU A 97 -0.78 2.45 -2.31
CA GLU A 97 -1.04 2.80 -3.70
C GLU A 97 -1.78 4.15 -3.75
N ILE A 98 -1.23 5.13 -4.45
CA ILE A 98 -1.91 6.40 -4.67
C ILE A 98 -2.87 6.21 -5.83
N VAL A 99 -4.16 6.48 -5.61
CA VAL A 99 -5.22 6.31 -6.62
C VAL A 99 -5.78 7.63 -7.10
N ARG A 100 -5.68 8.70 -6.30
CA ARG A 100 -6.07 10.06 -6.71
C ARG A 100 -5.15 11.11 -6.12
N ILE A 101 -4.96 12.20 -6.86
CA ILE A 101 -4.20 13.37 -6.45
C ILE A 101 -5.07 14.60 -6.70
N ASN A 102 -5.31 15.41 -5.66
CA ASN A 102 -6.13 16.62 -5.72
C ASN A 102 -7.54 16.39 -6.31
N GLY A 103 -8.10 15.19 -6.11
CA GLY A 103 -9.41 14.78 -6.62
C GLY A 103 -9.38 14.08 -7.99
N TYR A 104 -8.28 14.19 -8.74
CA TYR A 104 -8.12 13.58 -10.06
C TYR A 104 -7.70 12.12 -9.98
N SER A 105 -8.30 11.26 -10.81
CA SER A 105 -7.82 9.89 -11.00
C SER A 105 -6.48 9.92 -11.72
N ILE A 106 -5.53 9.10 -11.29
CA ILE A 106 -4.19 9.00 -11.90
C ILE A 106 -3.93 7.67 -12.60
N SER A 107 -4.98 6.87 -12.82
CA SER A 107 -4.89 5.53 -13.43
C SER A 107 -4.32 5.50 -14.84
N SER A 108 -4.38 6.63 -15.55
CA SER A 108 -3.96 6.77 -16.94
C SER A 108 -2.84 7.81 -17.10
N CYS A 109 -2.19 8.18 -16.01
CA CYS A 109 -1.11 9.17 -16.01
C CYS A 109 0.25 8.48 -16.01
N ILE A 110 1.19 9.03 -16.79
CA ILE A 110 2.60 8.66 -16.66
C ILE A 110 3.21 9.27 -15.40
N HIS A 111 4.37 8.79 -14.97
CA HIS A 111 5.02 9.23 -13.73
C HIS A 111 5.19 10.75 -13.69
N GLU A 112 5.66 11.37 -14.77
CA GLU A 112 5.90 12.81 -14.83
C GLU A 112 4.62 13.63 -14.61
N GLU A 113 3.51 13.24 -15.25
CA GLU A 113 2.20 13.91 -15.10
C GLU A 113 1.72 13.85 -13.65
N VAL A 114 1.90 12.72 -12.99
CA VAL A 114 1.58 12.54 -11.58
C VAL A 114 2.42 13.49 -10.70
N ILE A 115 3.73 13.58 -10.95
CA ILE A 115 4.60 14.51 -10.22
C ILE A 115 4.14 15.96 -10.45
N ASN A 116 3.74 16.31 -11.68
CA ASN A 116 3.19 17.63 -11.99
C ASN A 116 1.86 17.88 -11.28
N LEU A 117 1.01 16.87 -11.08
CA LEU A 117 -0.22 17.00 -10.29
C LEU A 117 0.07 17.30 -8.81
N ILE A 118 1.07 16.64 -8.20
CA ILE A 118 1.55 16.95 -6.84
C ILE A 118 2.08 18.40 -6.79
N LYS A 119 2.80 18.77 -7.86
CA LYS A 119 3.21 20.09 -8.36
C LYS A 119 2.25 21.27 -8.23
N THR A 120 0.96 21.02 -8.42
CA THR A 120 0.00 22.09 -8.77
C THR A 120 -0.40 23.01 -7.63
N LYS A 121 -0.41 22.55 -6.39
CA LYS A 121 -0.97 23.28 -5.24
C LYS A 121 -0.01 23.29 -4.05
N LYS A 122 -0.15 24.29 -3.18
CA LYS A 122 0.58 24.37 -1.89
C LYS A 122 0.25 23.17 -1.00
N THR A 123 -1.02 22.77 -0.94
CA THR A 123 -1.45 21.54 -0.26
C THR A 123 -1.84 20.50 -1.29
N VAL A 124 -1.32 19.27 -1.15
CA VAL A 124 -1.69 18.12 -1.97
C VAL A 124 -2.63 17.20 -1.18
N SER A 125 -3.76 16.82 -1.78
CA SER A 125 -4.63 15.76 -1.28
C SER A 125 -4.29 14.45 -2.00
N LEU A 126 -3.93 13.43 -1.24
CA LEU A 126 -3.61 12.09 -1.72
C LEU A 126 -4.69 11.13 -1.24
N LYS A 127 -5.36 10.46 -2.18
CA LYS A 127 -6.24 9.32 -1.86
C LYS A 127 -5.45 8.05 -2.09
N VAL A 128 -5.25 7.27 -1.04
CA VAL A 128 -4.44 6.06 -1.05
C VAL A 128 -5.26 4.82 -0.74
N ARG A 129 -4.80 3.70 -1.28
CA ARG A 129 -5.28 2.35 -0.98
C ARG A 129 -4.16 1.56 -0.35
N ARG A 130 -4.36 1.15 0.89
CA ARG A 130 -3.48 0.19 1.54
C ARG A 130 -3.85 -1.20 1.04
N LYS A 131 -3.01 -1.80 0.18
CA LYS A 131 -3.35 -3.12 -0.37
C LYS A 131 -3.46 -4.19 0.72
N PHE A 132 -2.75 -4.05 1.85
CA PHE A 132 -2.75 -5.05 2.94
C PHE A 132 -2.72 -4.43 4.33
N THR A 133 -3.60 -4.87 5.22
CA THR A 133 -3.77 -4.28 6.57
C THR A 133 -2.71 -4.68 7.58
N HIS A 134 -1.89 -5.70 7.29
CA HIS A 134 -0.80 -6.14 8.13
C HIS A 134 0.49 -6.19 7.31
N PRO A 135 1.59 -5.57 7.77
CA PRO A 135 2.88 -5.73 7.12
C PRO A 135 3.26 -7.21 7.16
N ILE A 136 3.63 -7.77 6.01
CA ILE A 136 4.41 -9.00 6.00
C ILE A 136 5.78 -8.58 6.51
N GLN A 137 6.12 -8.94 7.75
CA GLN A 137 7.47 -8.74 8.26
C GLN A 137 8.43 -9.44 7.29
N GLY A 138 9.29 -8.67 6.61
CA GLY A 138 10.31 -9.20 5.70
C GLY A 138 10.46 -8.51 4.34
N ILE A 139 9.56 -7.62 3.93
CA ILE A 139 9.69 -6.95 2.62
C ILE A 139 10.44 -5.62 2.76
N SER A 140 11.74 -5.73 3.05
CA SER A 140 12.73 -4.67 2.82
C SER A 140 13.68 -5.18 1.76
N GLN A 141 13.36 -4.97 0.48
CA GLN A 141 14.33 -4.89 -0.62
C GLN A 141 13.85 -3.86 -1.64
#